data_AF-A0A655AS89-F1
#
_entry.id   AF-A0A655AS89-F1
#
_cell.length_a   1.000
_cell.length_b   1.000
_cell.length_c   1.000
_cell.angle_alpha   90.00
_cell.angle_beta   90.00
_cell.angle_gamma   90.00
#
_symmetry.space_group_name_H-M   'P 1'
#
loop_
_entity.id
_entity.type
_entity.pdbx_description
1 polymer ?
#
loop_
_entity_poly.entity_id
_entity_poly.type
_entity_poly.pdbx_seq_one_letter_code
_entity_poly.pdbx_strand_id
1 'polypeptide(L)' 'MDIEITATVRSTDRTGVEMEALTAVSVAALTLYDMIKAVDPGALIDDIRVLHKEGGRRGTWTRR' A
#
# COMPACT_ATOMS: atom_id res chain seq x y z
N MET A 1 17.14 -8.72 -0.77
CA MET A 1 16.07 -9.50 -0.10
C MET A 1 14.92 -8.54 -0.04
N ASP A 2 13.81 -8.89 -0.66
CA ASP A 2 12.74 -7.93 -0.90
C ASP A 2 11.61 -8.24 0.07
N ILE A 3 11.00 -7.21 0.63
CA ILE A 3 9.87 -7.32 1.55
C ILE A 3 8.63 -6.80 0.84
N GLU A 4 7.64 -7.66 0.64
CA GLU A 4 6.36 -7.27 0.06
C GLU A 4 5.37 -6.90 1.17
N ILE A 5 4.70 -5.75 1.01
CA ILE A 5 3.66 -5.28 1.92
C ILE A 5 2.36 -5.13 1.15
N THR A 6 1.33 -5.88 1.56
CA THR A 6 -0.02 -5.76 1.01
C THR A 6 -0.99 -5.31 2.10
N ALA A 7 -1.80 -4.30 1.80
CA ALA A 7 -2.90 -3.86 2.64
C ALA A 7 -4.23 -3.93 1.88
N THR A 8 -5.27 -4.44 2.54
CA THR A 8 -6.66 -4.43 2.04
C THR A 8 -7.52 -3.59 2.96
N VAL A 9 -8.21 -2.61 2.40
CA VAL A 9 -9.15 -1.73 3.13
C VAL A 9 -10.54 -1.88 2.54
N ARG A 10 -11.56 -1.89 3.40
CA ARG A 10 -12.97 -1.94 3.01
C ARG A 10 -13.75 -0.89 3.79
N SER A 11 -14.60 -0.14 3.09
CA SER A 11 -15.55 0.79 3.69
C SER A 11 -16.86 0.78 2.91
N THR A 12 -17.94 1.23 3.54
CA THR A 12 -19.25 1.44 2.92
C THR A 12 -19.52 2.94 2.87
N ASP A 13 -18.96 3.61 1.87
CA ASP A 13 -19.07 5.06 1.69
C ASP A 13 -19.20 5.45 0.20
N ARG A 14 -19.40 6.74 -0.08
CA ARG A 14 -19.57 7.31 -1.43
C ARG A 14 -18.25 7.42 -2.20
N THR A 15 -17.11 7.36 -1.50
CA THR A 15 -15.76 7.42 -2.06
C THR A 15 -15.06 6.07 -1.92
N GLY A 16 -14.11 5.80 -2.82
CA GLY A 16 -13.26 4.62 -2.68
C GLY A 16 -12.19 4.80 -1.59
N VAL A 17 -11.57 3.69 -1.21
CA VAL A 17 -10.57 3.62 -0.11
C VAL A 17 -9.13 3.39 -0.60
N GLU A 18 -8.83 3.83 -1.82
CA GLU A 18 -7.48 3.67 -2.40
C GLU A 18 -6.41 4.34 -1.54
N MET A 19 -6.70 5.54 -1.02
CA MET A 19 -5.72 6.32 -0.26
C MET A 19 -5.42 5.68 1.10
N GLU A 20 -6.40 5.05 1.72
CA GLU A 20 -6.28 4.33 2.98
C GLU A 20 -5.38 3.10 2.80
N ALA A 21 -5.57 2.35 1.71
CA ALA A 21 -4.72 1.22 1.38
C ALA A 21 -3.27 1.65 1.07
N LEU A 22 -3.09 2.70 0.25
CA LEU A 22 -1.77 3.26 -0.08
C LEU A 22 -1.07 3.82 1.16
N THR A 23 -1.80 4.49 2.04
CA THR A 23 -1.25 5.03 3.29
C THR A 23 -0.84 3.91 4.22
N ALA A 24 -1.66 2.86 4.37
CA ALA A 24 -1.34 1.71 5.21
C ALA A 24 -0.02 1.04 4.81
N VAL A 25 0.17 0.75 3.51
CA VAL A 25 1.45 0.16 3.05
C VAL A 25 2.62 1.12 3.19
N SER A 26 2.40 2.43 2.96
CA SER A 26 3.46 3.44 3.08
C SER A 26 3.95 3.56 4.52
N VAL A 27 3.03 3.63 5.49
CA VAL A 27 3.38 3.72 6.92
C VAL A 27 4.04 2.42 7.40
N ALA A 28 3.56 1.25 6.94
CA ALA A 28 4.20 -0.02 7.24
C ALA A 28 5.64 -0.09 6.68
N ALA A 29 5.85 0.36 5.44
CA ALA A 29 7.19 0.44 4.83
C ALA A 29 8.12 1.39 5.57
N LEU A 30 7.64 2.58 5.94
CA LEU A 30 8.40 3.54 6.74
C LEU A 30 8.75 2.99 8.12
N THR A 31 7.84 2.23 8.73
CA THR A 31 8.09 1.55 10.01
C THR A 31 9.19 0.50 9.87
N LEU A 32 9.17 -0.31 8.81
CA LEU A 32 10.24 -1.28 8.56
C LEU A 32 11.58 -0.60 8.29
N TYR A 33 11.60 0.46 7.49
CA TYR A 33 12.80 1.26 7.26
C TYR A 33 13.35 1.79 8.59
N ASP A 34 12.49 2.32 9.47
CA ASP A 34 12.90 2.81 10.79
C ASP A 34 13.62 1.72 11.62
N MET A 35 13.15 0.47 11.55
CA MET A 35 13.73 -0.66 12.27
C MET A 35 15.09 -1.11 11.71
N ILE A 36 15.33 -0.94 10.39
CA ILE A 36 16.53 -1.48 9.72
C ILE A 36 17.56 -0.44 9.30
N LYS A 37 17.21 0.87 9.29
CA LYS A 37 18.06 1.95 8.73
C LYS A 37 19.48 2.04 9.31
N ALA A 38 19.70 1.52 10.52
CA ALA A 38 21.04 1.47 11.12
C ALA A 38 21.92 0.34 10.57
N VAL A 39 21.29 -0.73 10.09
CA VAL A 39 21.95 -1.92 9.51
C VAL A 39 22.06 -1.79 8.00
N ASP A 40 20.99 -1.30 7.35
CA ASP A 40 20.94 -1.06 5.91
C ASP A 40 20.37 0.35 5.62
N PRO A 41 21.23 1.38 5.54
CA PRO A 41 20.82 2.74 5.19
C PRO A 41 20.51 2.89 3.69
N GLY A 42 20.82 1.90 2.86
CA GLY A 42 20.54 1.90 1.42
C GLY A 42 19.19 1.31 1.06
N ALA A 43 18.41 0.83 2.05
CA ALA A 43 17.11 0.25 1.83
C ALA A 43 16.18 1.20 1.04
N LEU A 44 15.49 0.64 0.05
CA LEU A 44 14.57 1.40 -0.79
C LEU A 44 13.12 1.03 -0.46
N ILE A 45 12.27 2.04 -0.43
CA ILE A 45 10.81 1.87 -0.47
C ILE A 45 10.39 2.22 -1.89
N ASP A 46 9.89 1.24 -2.63
CA ASP A 46 9.46 1.40 -4.01
C ASP A 46 8.10 0.76 -4.26
N ASP A 47 7.63 0.90 -5.50
CA ASP A 47 6.50 0.16 -6.06
C ASP A 47 5.15 0.26 -5.29
N ILE A 48 4.95 1.34 -4.53
CA ILE A 48 3.69 1.64 -3.84
C ILE A 48 2.59 1.90 -4.87
N ARG A 49 1.61 1.00 -4.94
CA ARG A 49 0.54 1.03 -5.94
C ARG A 49 -0.72 0.28 -5.50
N VAL A 50 -1.85 0.64 -6.08
CA VAL A 50 -3.10 -0.13 -5.92
C VAL A 50 -3.05 -1.35 -6.83
N LEU A 51 -3.28 -2.54 -6.27
CA LEU A 51 -3.34 -3.80 -7.03
C LEU A 51 -4.75 -4.12 -7.51
N HIS A 52 -5.75 -3.80 -6.68
CA HIS A 52 -7.14 -4.13 -6.90
C HIS A 52 -8.05 -3.09 -6.23
N LYS A 53 -9.17 -2.77 -6.88
CA LYS A 53 -10.26 -1.98 -6.32
C LYS A 53 -11.58 -2.59 -6.76
N GLU A 54 -12.51 -2.69 -5.83
CA GLU A 54 -13.90 -3.05 -6.10
C GLU A 54 -14.85 -1.96 -5.63
N GLY A 55 -15.96 -1.75 -6.36
CA GLY A 55 -17.02 -0.84 -5.97
C GLY A 55 -16.97 0.55 -6.61
N GLY A 56 -18.04 1.32 -6.37
CA GLY A 56 -18.27 2.61 -7.02
C GLY A 56 -18.70 2.50 -8.49
N ARG A 57 -18.91 3.64 -9.15
CA ARG A 57 -19.46 3.72 -10.52
C ARG A 57 -18.60 2.99 -11.57
N ARG A 58 -17.30 2.85 -11.33
CA ARG A 58 -16.36 2.23 -12.28
C ARG A 58 -16.28 0.70 -12.13
N GLY A 59 -16.94 0.12 -11.13
CA GLY A 59 -16.91 -1.32 -10.88
C GLY A 59 -15.53 -1.82 -10.44
N THR A 60 -15.24 -3.08 -10.74
CA THR A 60 -13.99 -3.75 -10.37
C THR A 60 -12.86 -3.35 -11.31
N TRP A 61 -11.73 -2.94 -10.72
CA TRP A 61 -10.49 -2.65 -11.42
C TRP A 61 -9.37 -3.49 -10.80
N THR A 62 -8.52 -4.06 -11.66
CA THR A 62 -7.33 -4.81 -11.25
C THR A 62 -6.17 -4.33 -12.12
N ARG A 63 -5.01 -4.13 -11.50
CA ARG A 63 -3.80 -3.74 -12.20
C ARG A 63 -3.38 -4.88 -13.16
N ARG A 64 -3.02 -4.52 -14.40
CA ARG A 64 -2.44 -5.43 -15.38
C ARG A 64 -0.93 -5.46 -15.27
#